data_AF-A0A357T171-F1
#
_entry.id   AF-A0A357T171-F1
#
_cell.length_a   1.000
_cell.length_b   1.000
_cell.length_c   1.000
_cell.angle_alpha   90.00
_cell.angle_beta   90.00
_cell.angle_gamma   90.00
#
_symmetry.space_group_name_H-M   'P 1'
#
loop_
_entity.id
_entity.type
_entity.pdbx_description
1 polymer ?
#
loop_
_entity_poly.entity_id
_entity_poly.type
_entity_poly.pdbx_seq_one_letter_code
_entity_poly.pdbx_strand_id
1 'polypeptide(L)'
;LAAVDFSGRSFLSFEVPLGEGKVGADFDLELAEEFFLALSRAGINIHLRSLAGKNRHHLLEATFKAFGRAVREAVTIDPRRVGIPSTKGILI
;
A
#
# COMPACT_ATOMS: atom_id res chain seq x y z
N LEU A 1 -8.07 -4.98 1.30
CA LEU A 1 -8.24 -3.58 1.76
C LEU A 1 -6.89 -2.90 1.66
N ALA A 2 -6.87 -1.65 1.17
CA ALA A 2 -5.68 -0.82 1.16
C ALA A 2 -6.04 0.57 1.64
N ALA A 3 -5.24 1.14 2.53
CA ALA A 3 -5.31 2.54 2.93
C ALA A 3 -3.90 3.13 2.86
N VAL A 4 -3.80 4.35 2.33
CA VAL A 4 -2.52 5.05 2.15
C VAL A 4 -2.65 6.49 2.62
N ASP A 5 -1.59 7.01 3.22
CA ASP A 5 -1.48 8.41 3.62
C ASP A 5 -0.10 8.95 3.22
N PHE A 6 -0.09 9.89 2.26
CA PHE A 6 1.08 10.63 1.80
C PHE A 6 1.42 11.74 2.81
N SER A 7 1.73 11.31 4.03
CA SER A 7 1.92 12.18 5.18
C SER A 7 3.36 12.71 5.29
N GLY A 8 4.27 12.18 4.47
CA GLY A 8 5.72 12.30 4.58
C GLY A 8 6.37 11.34 5.61
N ARG A 9 5.57 10.65 6.43
CA ARG A 9 6.07 9.65 7.40
C ARG A 9 6.00 8.25 6.79
N SER A 10 7.04 7.47 7.04
CA SER A 10 7.14 6.10 6.54
C SER A 10 6.55 5.11 7.55
N PHE A 11 5.62 4.28 7.11
CA PHE A 11 5.08 3.18 7.89
C PHE A 11 4.48 2.10 6.99
N LEU A 12 4.60 0.83 7.40
CA LEU A 12 3.92 -0.29 6.76
C LEU A 12 3.22 -1.15 7.81
N SER A 13 1.95 -1.47 7.55
CA SER A 13 1.23 -2.58 8.16
C SER A 13 0.80 -3.54 7.05
N PHE A 14 1.34 -4.75 7.08
CA PHE A 14 1.11 -5.77 6.06
C PHE A 14 0.46 -7.02 6.66
N GLU A 15 -0.86 -7.12 6.51
CA GLU A 15 -1.70 -8.23 7.01
C GLU A 15 -2.27 -9.03 5.83
N VAL A 16 -1.37 -9.52 4.97
CA VAL A 16 -1.73 -10.37 3.82
C VAL A 16 -1.00 -11.71 3.98
N PRO A 17 -1.73 -12.82 4.25
CA PRO A 17 -1.10 -14.11 4.54
C PRO A 17 -0.61 -14.81 3.27
N LEU A 18 0.50 -14.32 2.72
CA LEU A 18 1.12 -14.90 1.53
C LEU A 18 1.96 -16.14 1.86
N GLY A 19 2.69 -16.11 2.99
CA GLY A 19 3.68 -17.12 3.36
C GLY A 19 4.85 -17.17 2.39
N GLU A 20 5.62 -18.25 2.45
CA GLU A 20 6.85 -18.44 1.65
C GLU A 20 6.60 -19.15 0.31
N GLY A 21 7.55 -19.03 -0.61
CA GLY A 21 7.55 -19.71 -1.91
C GLY A 21 7.20 -18.79 -3.07
N LYS A 22 6.88 -19.36 -4.23
CA LYS A 22 6.76 -18.60 -5.49
C LYS A 22 5.33 -18.53 -6.03
N VAL A 23 5.05 -17.45 -6.77
CA VAL A 23 3.91 -17.33 -7.68
C VAL A 23 4.44 -17.12 -9.10
N GLY A 24 3.90 -17.87 -10.06
CA GLY A 24 4.43 -17.90 -11.42
C GLY A 24 5.79 -18.61 -11.48
N ALA A 25 6.62 -18.25 -12.45
CA ALA A 25 7.95 -18.84 -12.59
C ALA A 25 8.93 -18.31 -11.52
N ASP A 26 8.92 -16.99 -11.27
CA ASP A 26 10.09 -16.35 -10.67
C ASP A 26 9.80 -15.42 -9.47
N PHE A 27 8.54 -15.14 -9.12
CA PHE A 27 8.24 -14.16 -8.07
C PHE A 27 8.15 -14.81 -6.68
N ASP A 28 9.09 -14.49 -5.80
CA ASP A 28 9.08 -14.89 -4.40
C ASP A 28 8.06 -14.08 -3.60
N LEU A 29 7.13 -14.75 -2.93
CA LEU A 29 6.02 -14.14 -2.20
C LEU A 29 6.46 -13.25 -1.05
N GLU A 30 7.59 -13.57 -0.43
CA GLU A 30 8.21 -12.79 0.66
C GLU A 30 8.60 -11.38 0.18
N LEU A 31 8.95 -11.22 -1.10
CA LEU A 31 9.33 -9.92 -1.67
C LEU A 31 8.15 -8.95 -1.77
N ALA A 32 6.91 -9.41 -1.63
CA ALA A 32 5.75 -8.53 -1.66
C ALA A 32 5.76 -7.57 -0.47
N GLU A 33 6.00 -8.07 0.74
CA GLU A 33 6.07 -7.23 1.95
C GLU A 33 7.27 -6.29 1.88
N GLU A 34 8.44 -6.81 1.49
CA GLU A 34 9.66 -6.00 1.31
C GLU A 34 9.49 -4.89 0.26
N PHE A 35 8.77 -5.16 -0.83
CA PHE A 35 8.44 -4.14 -1.83
C PHE A 35 7.65 -2.99 -1.22
N PHE A 36 6.59 -3.28 -0.45
CA PHE A 36 5.79 -2.24 0.19
C PHE A 36 6.55 -1.54 1.33
N LEU A 37 7.43 -2.26 2.02
CA LEU A 37 8.28 -1.70 3.07
C LEU A 37 9.26 -0.70 2.47
N ALA A 38 9.93 -1.08 1.38
CA ALA A 38 10.81 -0.19 0.63
C ALA A 38 10.04 1.01 0.06
N LEU A 39 8.85 0.80 -0.49
CA LEU A 39 8.02 1.86 -1.04
C LEU A 39 7.57 2.87 0.04
N SER A 40 7.25 2.41 1.25
CA SER A 40 6.83 3.28 2.36
C SER A 40 7.86 4.36 2.70
N ARG A 41 9.15 4.12 2.39
CA ARG A 41 10.27 5.06 2.60
C ARG A 41 10.17 6.33 1.77
N ALA A 42 9.26 6.41 0.80
CA ALA A 42 8.90 7.64 0.11
C ALA A 42 8.05 8.59 0.98
N GLY A 43 7.97 8.37 2.29
CA GLY A 43 7.15 9.18 3.20
C GLY A 43 5.67 8.84 3.12
N ILE A 44 5.35 7.56 2.96
CA ILE A 44 3.98 7.07 2.82
C ILE A 44 3.67 6.10 3.95
N ASN A 45 2.54 6.29 4.63
CA ASN A 45 1.98 5.28 5.51
C ASN A 45 1.10 4.35 4.68
N ILE A 46 1.35 3.05 4.77
CA ILE A 46 0.68 2.03 3.96
C ILE A 46 0.08 0.98 4.89
N HIS A 47 -1.23 0.74 4.76
CA HIS A 47 -1.93 -0.36 5.40
C HIS A 47 -2.51 -1.29 4.33
N LEU A 48 -2.12 -2.56 4.37
CA LEU A 48 -2.61 -3.60 3.48
C LEU A 48 -3.15 -4.75 4.31
N ARG A 49 -4.41 -5.12 4.07
CA ARG A 49 -5.07 -6.23 4.78
C ARG A 49 -5.86 -7.09 3.80
N SER A 50 -5.62 -8.39 3.81
CA SER A 50 -6.52 -9.34 3.18
C SER A 50 -7.76 -9.54 4.04
N LEU A 51 -8.94 -9.40 3.45
CA LEU A 51 -10.20 -9.67 4.15
C LEU A 51 -10.60 -11.15 4.07
N ALA A 52 -10.29 -11.80 2.95
CA ALA A 52 -10.54 -13.20 2.68
C ALA A 52 -9.72 -13.64 1.47
N GLY A 53 -9.44 -14.94 1.39
CA GLY A 53 -8.78 -15.57 0.24
C GLY A 53 -7.87 -16.72 0.66
N LYS A 54 -7.64 -17.66 -0.25
CA LYS A 54 -6.76 -18.82 -0.04
C LYS A 54 -5.70 -18.97 -1.12
N ASN A 55 -6.01 -18.53 -2.34
CA ASN A 55 -5.06 -18.59 -3.46
C ASN A 55 -4.07 -17.42 -3.38
N ARG A 56 -2.78 -17.75 -3.30
CA ARG A 56 -1.70 -16.77 -3.10
C ARG A 56 -1.52 -15.82 -4.28
N HIS A 57 -1.72 -16.28 -5.51
CA HIS A 57 -1.71 -15.42 -6.70
C HIS A 57 -2.83 -14.38 -6.59
N HIS A 58 -4.05 -14.81 -6.29
CA HIS A 58 -5.19 -13.89 -6.18
C HIS A 58 -5.04 -12.91 -5.01
N LEU A 59 -4.49 -13.37 -3.87
CA LEU A 59 -4.20 -12.51 -2.72
C LEU A 59 -3.17 -11.42 -3.09
N LEU A 60 -2.08 -11.80 -3.75
CA LEU A 60 -1.04 -10.88 -4.21
C LEU A 60 -1.62 -9.87 -5.21
N GLU A 61 -2.28 -10.35 -6.26
CA GLU A 61 -2.88 -9.51 -7.30
C GLU A 61 -3.92 -8.54 -6.72
N ALA A 62 -4.80 -9.01 -5.84
CA ALA A 62 -5.78 -8.17 -5.17
C ALA A 62 -5.13 -7.09 -4.29
N THR A 63 -4.01 -7.42 -3.64
CA THR A 63 -3.25 -6.47 -2.80
C THR A 63 -2.69 -5.33 -3.65
N PHE A 64 -2.00 -5.64 -4.75
CA PHE A 64 -1.46 -4.62 -5.66
C PHE A 64 -2.57 -3.79 -6.33
N LYS A 65 -3.67 -4.42 -6.76
CA LYS A 65 -4.81 -3.70 -7.35
C LYS A 65 -5.50 -2.79 -6.34
N ALA A 66 -5.70 -3.24 -5.10
CA ALA A 66 -6.28 -2.42 -4.03
C ALA A 66 -5.38 -1.23 -3.70
N PHE A 67 -4.06 -1.46 -3.59
CA PHE A 67 -3.09 -0.40 -3.38
C PHE A 67 -3.12 0.65 -4.49
N GLY A 68 -3.09 0.23 -5.77
CA GLY A 68 -3.14 1.17 -6.89
C GLY A 68 -4.40 2.04 -6.91
N ARG A 69 -5.56 1.48 -6.51
CA ARG A 69 -6.81 2.25 -6.36
C ARG A 69 -6.73 3.25 -5.20
N ALA A 70 -6.22 2.82 -4.04
CA ALA A 70 -6.06 3.69 -2.88
C ALA A 70 -5.08 4.85 -3.17
N VAL A 71 -3.97 4.56 -3.87
CA VAL A 71 -3.03 5.59 -4.33
C VAL A 71 -3.72 6.57 -5.25
N ARG A 72 -4.43 6.08 -6.29
CA ARG A 72 -5.16 6.96 -7.22
C ARG A 72 -6.09 7.91 -6.47
N GLU A 73 -6.85 7.41 -5.50
CA GLU A 73 -7.72 8.23 -4.66
C GLU A 73 -6.94 9.28 -3.86
N ALA A 74 -5.88 8.86 -3.16
CA ALA A 74 -5.09 9.73 -2.31
C ALA A 74 -4.32 10.84 -3.07
N VAL A 75 -3.88 10.57 -4.30
CA VAL A 75 -3.16 11.56 -5.12
C VAL A 75 -4.06 12.36 -6.06
N THR A 76 -5.36 12.08 -6.10
CA THR A 76 -6.29 12.86 -6.94
C THR A 76 -6.41 14.28 -6.39
N ILE A 77 -6.25 15.27 -7.27
CA ILE A 77 -6.42 16.68 -6.91
C ILE A 77 -7.90 16.93 -6.56
N ASP A 78 -8.17 17.35 -5.33
CA ASP A 78 -9.50 17.80 -4.91
C ASP A 78 -9.62 19.32 -5.12
N PRO A 79 -10.43 19.79 -6.08
CA PRO A 79 -10.60 21.22 -6.35
C PRO A 79 -11.26 21.99 -5.20
N ARG A 80 -11.88 21.30 -4.23
CA ARG A 80 -12.50 21.91 -3.05
C ARG A 80 -11.51 22.18 -1.93
N ARG A 81 -10.32 21.55 -2.00
CA ARG A 81 -9.31 21.62 -0.97
C ARG A 81 -8.34 22.76 -1.26
N VAL A 82 -8.16 23.64 -0.29
CA VAL A 82 -7.23 24.76 -0.36
C VAL A 82 -6.06 24.50 0.59
N GLY A 83 -4.83 24.62 0.08
CA GLY A 83 -3.61 24.47 0.86
C GLY A 83 -3.21 23.01 1.16
N ILE A 84 -2.27 22.87 2.09
CA ILE A 84 -1.68 21.57 2.47
C ILE A 84 -2.68 20.81 3.36
N PRO A 85 -2.98 19.53 3.09
CA PRO A 85 -3.94 18.72 3.84
C PRO A 85 -3.41 18.24 5.20
N SER A 86 -2.98 19.17 6.04
CA SER A 86 -2.41 18.91 7.36
C SER A 86 -2.78 20.04 8.29
N THR A 87 -3.26 19.72 9.50
CA THR A 87 -3.53 20.73 10.54
C THR A 87 -2.26 21.45 11.00
N LYS A 88 -1.09 20.87 10.73
CA LYS A 88 0.22 21.49 10.98
C LYS A 88 0.66 22.43 9.86
N GLY A 89 -0.10 22.50 8.76
CA GLY A 89 0.25 23.27 7.57
C GLY A 89 1.45 22.73 6.77
N ILE A 90 1.98 21.55 7.14
CA ILE A 90 3.14 20.92 6.50
C ILE A 90 2.95 19.40 6.40
N LEU A 91 3.57 18.81 5.38
CA LEU A 91 3.84 17.38 5.25
C LEU A 91 5.36 17.22 5.28
N ILE A 92 5.86 16.25 6.06
CA ILE A 92 7.27 16.11 6.44
C ILE A 92 7.83 14.79 5.96
#